data_AF-A0A7S4EWK5-F1
#
_entry.id   AF-A0A7S4EWK5-F1
#
_cell.length_a   1.000
_cell.length_b   1.000
_cell.length_c   1.000
_cell.angle_alpha   90.00
_cell.angle_beta   90.00
_cell.angle_gamma   90.00
#
_symmetry.space_group_name_H-M   'P 1'
#
loop_
_entity.id
_entity.type
_entity.pdbx_description
1 polymer ?
#
loop_
_entity_poly.entity_id
_entity_poly.type
_entity_poly.pdbx_seq_one_letter_code
_entity_poly.pdbx_strand_id
1 'polypeptide(L)'
;MAKSETHLPKLPLVQRKQAVVATKHAADEPKHAKAQSKSATGLHKATTSKTKTPKTPPPKKQNGAPSKLADGLAPVNSKKKDGGKSVSRFDMLHANEGQPSYHGKAHKLYMRFSQENKHLLKRQLFSLMKGLVREGKFQVVSDEQLRDFVTRQFAKHDVNQDEGLRFDEFMNFFNEWLEESAVDLVKSLSETQSNVEDIFMRFDADHNSALTEEELRQLALRRYEKDVPKPSPEQIDALVKRVIETYDTNKDNQLSFDEFQKAYNALVDGLNELSREKKAEMISQTNFRTMLKRVQTCEKIDVEIENRFAATDGQPWVSRSSEILEAAKLALQAGRTPLFLDEPPGNIDWATCAYERKHRSTVIDVADMLRQQAETAKMTNKQVCSVIREGVLDAMSEGQPLVLRLGHTAPDFMLSLNLNGLLCPALFDPMTFKAGPVSTLLDEMELRSRLSGGEVSEGYCVVVTSCFNMNSYAQYLRNKLPLKDVQPIQVVQTSEKCALVLKSGLDIEDVDDALDEMDRLADLL
;
A
#
# COMPACT_ATOMS: atom_id res chain seq x y z
N MET A 1 -23.05 -55.94 -45.67
CA MET A 1 -21.95 -56.76 -45.12
C MET A 1 -21.41 -56.06 -43.89
N ALA A 2 -21.37 -56.81 -42.78
CA ALA A 2 -20.68 -56.61 -41.49
C ALA A 2 -20.83 -55.27 -40.73
N LYS A 3 -21.68 -55.30 -39.69
CA LYS A 3 -21.59 -54.45 -38.48
C LYS A 3 -20.64 -55.14 -37.48
N SER A 4 -19.71 -54.40 -36.87
CA SER A 4 -18.86 -54.89 -35.79
C SER A 4 -19.32 -54.31 -34.45
N GLU A 5 -19.96 -55.16 -33.64
CA GLU A 5 -20.24 -54.93 -32.21
C GLU A 5 -19.02 -55.40 -31.40
N THR A 6 -18.50 -54.55 -30.53
CA THR A 6 -17.50 -54.92 -29.52
C THR A 6 -18.17 -55.07 -28.16
N HIS A 7 -18.16 -56.31 -27.67
CA HIS A 7 -18.62 -56.73 -26.35
C HIS A 7 -17.66 -56.28 -25.23
N LEU A 8 -18.21 -55.62 -24.21
CA LEU A 8 -17.59 -55.46 -22.89
C LEU A 8 -17.99 -56.64 -21.97
N PRO A 9 -17.06 -57.23 -21.19
CA PRO A 9 -17.41 -58.27 -20.22
C PRO A 9 -17.90 -57.66 -18.90
N LYS A 10 -19.07 -58.15 -18.44
CA LYS A 10 -19.61 -57.95 -17.08
C LYS A 10 -19.02 -59.00 -16.13
N LEU A 11 -18.56 -58.57 -14.95
CA LEU A 11 -18.31 -59.42 -13.77
C LEU A 11 -18.74 -58.68 -12.49
N PRO A 12 -19.02 -59.40 -11.37
CA PRO A 12 -20.31 -59.31 -10.71
C PRO A 12 -20.31 -58.61 -9.34
N LEU A 13 -21.50 -58.11 -8.96
CA LEU A 13 -21.86 -57.73 -7.60
C LEU A 13 -21.83 -58.96 -6.67
N VAL A 14 -21.08 -58.88 -5.57
CA VAL A 14 -21.24 -59.79 -4.42
C VAL A 14 -21.41 -58.96 -3.14
N GLN A 15 -22.55 -59.20 -2.48
CA GLN A 15 -22.92 -58.72 -1.15
C GLN A 15 -22.20 -59.51 -0.05
N ARG A 16 -21.91 -58.87 1.10
CA ARG A 16 -21.83 -59.46 2.46
C ARG A 16 -21.73 -58.31 3.48
N LYS A 17 -22.79 -57.96 4.21
CA LYS A 17 -23.25 -58.47 5.54
C LYS A 17 -22.17 -58.51 6.64
N GLN A 18 -22.35 -57.59 7.60
CA GLN A 18 -22.14 -57.61 9.06
C GLN A 18 -21.23 -58.69 9.69
N ALA A 19 -20.32 -58.23 10.56
CA ALA A 19 -20.02 -58.89 11.82
C ALA A 19 -19.56 -57.88 12.89
N VAL A 20 -20.30 -57.86 13.99
CA VAL A 20 -20.02 -57.22 15.28
C VAL A 20 -19.10 -58.14 16.06
N VAL A 21 -17.96 -57.65 16.57
CA VAL A 21 -17.28 -58.26 17.73
C VAL A 21 -16.70 -57.15 18.62
N ALA A 22 -17.12 -57.21 19.88
CA ALA A 22 -16.69 -56.39 20.99
C ALA A 22 -15.27 -56.73 21.46
N THR A 23 -14.59 -55.76 22.08
CA THR A 23 -13.66 -56.03 23.17
C THR A 23 -13.66 -54.86 24.17
N LYS A 24 -13.83 -55.24 25.43
CA LYS A 24 -13.94 -54.43 26.65
C LYS A 24 -12.63 -54.56 27.45
N HIS A 25 -12.38 -53.56 28.30
CA HIS A 25 -11.47 -53.52 29.48
C HIS A 25 -9.96 -53.45 29.18
N ALA A 26 -9.11 -52.72 29.91
CA ALA A 26 -9.15 -52.01 31.21
C ALA A 26 -8.16 -50.81 31.13
N ALA A 27 -8.48 -49.60 31.59
CA ALA A 27 -8.25 -49.07 32.95
C ALA A 27 -6.85 -49.36 33.53
N ASP A 28 -6.00 -48.33 33.59
CA ASP A 28 -5.15 -48.06 34.75
C ASP A 28 -4.69 -46.58 34.79
N GLU A 29 -5.04 -45.90 35.89
CA GLU A 29 -4.42 -44.64 36.33
C GLU A 29 -2.96 -44.88 36.74
N PRO A 30 -2.16 -43.81 36.89
CA PRO A 30 -1.67 -43.62 38.26
C PRO A 30 -1.66 -42.18 38.76
N LYS A 31 -1.76 -42.15 40.08
CA LYS A 31 -1.88 -41.04 41.02
C LYS A 31 -0.59 -40.25 41.21
N HIS A 32 -0.82 -39.00 41.64
CA HIS A 32 0.06 -38.09 42.36
C HIS A 32 1.29 -38.66 43.08
N ALA A 33 2.43 -37.98 42.91
CA ALA A 33 3.45 -37.84 43.93
C ALA A 33 3.98 -36.40 43.98
N LYS A 34 3.80 -35.74 45.13
CA LYS A 34 4.55 -34.56 45.58
C LYS A 34 5.86 -35.04 46.24
N ALA A 35 7.00 -34.43 45.93
CA ALA A 35 8.05 -34.09 46.91
C ALA A 35 9.21 -33.28 46.30
N GLN A 36 9.38 -32.07 46.86
CA GLN A 36 10.62 -31.47 47.38
C GLN A 36 11.90 -31.36 46.53
N SER A 37 12.24 -30.09 46.26
CA SER A 37 13.53 -29.41 46.46
C SER A 37 14.84 -30.22 46.40
N LYS A 38 15.75 -29.78 45.52
CA LYS A 38 17.16 -29.57 45.88
C LYS A 38 17.82 -28.56 44.95
N SER A 39 18.44 -27.59 45.60
CA SER A 39 19.41 -26.61 45.10
C SER A 39 20.62 -27.27 44.43
N ALA A 40 21.10 -26.69 43.33
CA ALA A 40 22.50 -26.81 42.92
C ALA A 40 22.92 -25.56 42.11
N THR A 41 23.67 -24.71 42.80
CA THR A 41 24.60 -23.70 42.28
C THR A 41 25.72 -24.34 41.43
N GLY A 42 26.09 -23.68 40.33
CA GLY A 42 27.31 -23.95 39.54
C GLY A 42 27.20 -23.21 38.20
N LEU A 43 27.74 -22.02 37.96
CA LEU A 43 29.14 -21.56 38.03
C LEU A 43 30.05 -22.18 36.94
N HIS A 44 29.94 -21.70 35.70
CA HIS A 44 31.02 -21.76 34.69
C HIS A 44 30.96 -20.48 33.85
N LYS A 45 31.81 -19.49 34.18
CA LYS A 45 33.09 -19.18 33.51
C LYS A 45 32.95 -18.75 32.06
N ALA A 46 32.99 -17.44 31.88
CA ALA A 46 33.29 -16.74 30.66
C ALA A 46 34.67 -17.14 30.10
N THR A 47 34.71 -17.51 28.82
CA THR A 47 35.93 -17.55 28.01
C THR A 47 35.82 -16.49 26.93
N THR A 48 36.51 -15.38 27.15
CA THR A 48 36.77 -14.32 26.18
C THR A 48 37.80 -14.80 25.15
N SER A 49 37.37 -15.10 23.93
CA SER A 49 38.29 -15.30 22.80
C SER A 49 38.52 -13.97 22.07
N LYS A 50 39.72 -13.41 22.25
CA LYS A 50 40.25 -12.28 21.49
C LYS A 50 40.47 -12.69 20.02
N THR A 51 39.66 -12.18 19.11
CA THR A 51 39.94 -12.20 17.66
C THR A 51 40.76 -10.96 17.28
N LYS A 52 41.98 -11.21 16.79
CA LYS A 52 42.89 -10.20 16.22
C LYS A 52 42.39 -9.80 14.83
N THR A 53 42.08 -8.53 14.65
CA THR A 53 41.89 -7.88 13.34
C THR A 53 43.25 -7.66 12.63
N PRO A 54 43.40 -7.99 11.34
CA PRO A 54 44.57 -7.59 10.55
C PRO A 54 44.43 -6.13 10.08
N LYS A 55 45.50 -5.35 10.27
CA LYS A 55 45.65 -3.99 9.75
C LYS A 55 45.93 -4.01 8.24
N THR A 56 45.09 -3.32 7.48
CA THR A 56 45.33 -2.93 6.07
C THR A 56 46.21 -1.68 6.00
N PRO A 57 47.20 -1.61 5.08
CA PRO A 57 48.03 -0.41 4.89
C PRO A 57 47.34 0.63 3.98
N PRO A 58 47.68 1.94 4.13
CA PRO A 58 47.05 3.01 3.36
C PRO A 58 47.61 3.12 1.92
N PRO A 59 46.80 3.57 0.94
CA PRO A 59 47.26 3.72 -0.44
C PRO A 59 48.13 4.97 -0.63
N LYS A 60 49.17 4.79 -1.46
CA LYS A 60 50.14 5.80 -1.88
C LYS A 60 49.50 6.82 -2.83
N LYS A 61 49.76 8.10 -2.58
CA LYS A 61 49.53 9.22 -3.51
C LYS A 61 50.39 9.05 -4.76
N GLN A 62 49.77 9.03 -5.94
CA GLN A 62 50.46 9.21 -7.22
C GLN A 62 50.21 10.64 -7.72
N ASN A 63 51.32 11.35 -7.93
CA ASN A 63 51.40 12.64 -8.60
C ASN A 63 51.20 12.44 -10.10
N GLY A 64 50.30 13.20 -10.71
CA GLY A 64 50.16 13.34 -12.16
C GLY A 64 49.98 14.81 -12.51
N ALA A 65 51.06 15.43 -12.99
CA ALA A 65 50.99 16.68 -13.75
C ALA A 65 50.34 16.40 -15.12
N PRO A 66 49.75 17.41 -15.77
CA PRO A 66 50.37 17.80 -17.04
C PRO A 66 50.34 19.31 -17.35
N SER A 67 51.43 19.70 -18.02
CA SER A 67 51.50 20.49 -19.25
C SER A 67 50.90 21.90 -19.33
N LYS A 68 51.81 22.86 -19.54
CA LYS A 68 51.59 24.23 -20.03
C LYS A 68 51.59 24.27 -21.56
N LEU A 69 50.72 25.09 -22.15
CA LEU A 69 50.82 25.81 -23.44
C LEU A 69 49.75 26.94 -23.32
N ALA A 70 50.10 28.23 -23.14
CA ALA A 70 50.45 29.25 -24.15
C ALA A 70 49.38 29.33 -25.27
N ASP A 71 48.69 30.42 -25.61
CA ASP A 71 48.86 31.89 -25.52
C ASP A 71 47.44 32.50 -25.40
N GLY A 72 47.15 33.66 -24.80
CA GLY A 72 47.66 34.99 -25.09
C GLY A 72 46.48 35.87 -25.58
N LEU A 73 46.11 36.91 -24.81
CA LEU A 73 45.57 38.19 -25.29
C LEU A 73 45.37 39.14 -24.10
N ALA A 74 45.83 40.39 -24.30
CA ALA A 74 46.03 41.44 -23.33
C ALA A 74 44.74 42.30 -23.09
N PRO A 75 44.77 43.28 -22.16
CA PRO A 75 43.63 43.68 -21.33
C PRO A 75 42.85 44.89 -21.84
N VAL A 76 41.60 45.05 -21.36
CA VAL A 76 40.89 46.33 -21.36
C VAL A 76 40.24 46.59 -20.00
N ASN A 77 40.63 47.72 -19.42
CA ASN A 77 40.07 48.40 -18.26
C ASN A 77 38.54 48.51 -18.28
N SER A 78 37.88 48.34 -17.11
CA SER A 78 36.93 49.36 -16.63
C SER A 78 36.39 49.09 -15.20
N LYS A 79 36.61 50.09 -14.35
CA LYS A 79 35.68 50.75 -13.41
C LYS A 79 34.86 49.91 -12.40
N LYS A 80 35.16 50.21 -11.12
CA LYS A 80 34.23 50.61 -10.04
C LYS A 80 32.74 50.27 -10.25
N LYS A 81 32.18 49.49 -9.33
CA LYS A 81 30.80 49.69 -8.87
C LYS A 81 30.56 49.18 -7.44
N ASP A 82 30.02 50.13 -6.70
CA ASP A 82 29.39 50.17 -5.38
C ASP A 82 28.81 48.87 -4.81
N GLY A 83 29.02 48.72 -3.50
CA GLY A 83 28.34 47.73 -2.67
C GLY A 83 26.86 48.06 -2.52
N GLY A 84 26.02 47.24 -3.13
CA GLY A 84 24.60 47.15 -2.83
C GLY A 84 24.35 46.05 -1.81
N LYS A 85 23.87 46.40 -0.61
CA LYS A 85 23.20 45.45 0.29
C LYS A 85 21.97 44.92 -0.43
N SER A 86 21.94 43.63 -0.75
CA SER A 86 20.73 42.93 -1.15
C SER A 86 19.78 42.90 0.05
N VAL A 87 18.77 43.75 0.04
CA VAL A 87 17.62 43.63 0.95
C VAL A 87 16.70 42.57 0.34
N SER A 88 16.36 41.55 1.13
CA SER A 88 15.47 40.47 0.70
C SER A 88 14.10 41.06 0.36
N ARG A 89 13.50 40.58 -0.72
CA ARG A 89 12.17 40.99 -1.23
C ARG A 89 11.03 40.77 -0.21
N PHE A 90 11.31 40.07 0.89
CA PHE A 90 10.37 39.79 1.98
C PHE A 90 10.29 40.88 3.08
N ASP A 91 11.23 41.82 3.15
CA ASP A 91 11.22 42.87 4.20
C ASP A 91 10.16 43.97 3.95
N MET A 92 9.41 43.92 2.85
CA MET A 92 8.44 44.96 2.46
C MET A 92 6.96 44.66 2.80
N LEU A 93 6.62 43.52 3.41
CA LEU A 93 5.23 43.22 3.77
C LEU A 93 4.96 43.51 5.26
N HIS A 94 4.38 44.69 5.50
CA HIS A 94 3.65 45.14 6.70
C HIS A 94 4.38 45.11 8.06
N ALA A 95 5.09 46.19 8.38
CA ALA A 95 5.36 46.58 9.75
C ALA A 95 4.11 47.25 10.37
N ASN A 96 3.16 46.45 10.86
CA ASN A 96 2.20 46.94 11.86
C ASN A 96 2.95 47.09 13.19
N GLU A 97 3.08 48.33 13.67
CA GLU A 97 3.75 48.65 14.94
C GLU A 97 3.11 47.86 16.09
N GLY A 98 3.83 46.85 16.60
CA GLY A 98 3.41 46.04 17.75
C GLY A 98 3.38 44.52 17.52
N GLN A 99 3.38 44.03 16.27
CA GLN A 99 3.55 42.60 16.02
C GLN A 99 5.03 42.22 15.92
N PRO A 100 5.50 41.17 16.62
CA PRO A 100 6.87 40.70 16.48
C PRO A 100 7.11 40.31 15.02
N SER A 101 8.22 40.77 14.46
CA SER A 101 8.67 40.40 13.12
C SER A 101 8.67 38.88 12.96
N TYR A 102 8.59 38.41 11.71
CA TYR A 102 8.61 36.99 11.41
C TYR A 102 9.81 36.27 12.08
N HIS A 103 10.98 36.91 12.05
CA HIS A 103 12.19 36.47 12.75
C HIS A 103 12.00 36.40 14.29
N GLY A 104 11.26 37.33 14.88
CA GLY A 104 10.91 37.30 16.31
C GLY A 104 10.00 36.11 16.68
N LYS A 105 9.08 35.70 15.80
CA LYS A 105 8.25 34.50 16.00
C LYS A 105 9.09 33.22 15.86
N ALA A 106 9.96 33.15 14.85
CA ALA A 106 10.91 32.06 14.65
C ALA A 106 11.82 31.86 15.87
N HIS A 107 12.37 32.96 16.40
CA HIS A 107 13.21 32.94 17.60
C HIS A 107 12.44 32.45 18.84
N LYS A 108 11.20 32.91 19.04
CA LYS A 108 10.36 32.40 20.14
C LYS A 108 10.07 30.90 20.02
N LEU A 109 9.83 30.41 18.80
CA LEU A 109 9.66 28.98 18.54
C LEU A 109 10.93 28.21 18.86
N TYR A 110 12.09 28.64 18.35
CA TYR A 110 13.38 28.02 18.64
C TYR A 110 13.62 27.93 20.15
N MET A 111 13.49 29.06 20.87
CA MET A 111 13.73 29.13 22.31
C MET A 111 12.75 28.29 23.13
N ARG A 112 11.52 28.08 22.64
CA ARG A 112 10.54 27.22 23.30
C ARG A 112 10.93 25.75 23.24
N PHE A 113 11.57 25.31 22.18
CA PHE A 113 11.90 23.90 21.97
C PHE A 113 13.36 23.56 22.27
N SER A 114 14.28 24.53 22.34
CA SER A 114 15.71 24.33 22.60
C SER A 114 16.12 24.44 24.09
N GLN A 115 15.13 24.54 25.01
CA GLN A 115 15.24 25.06 26.39
C GLN A 115 16.38 24.51 27.27
N GLU A 116 17.02 23.38 26.94
CA GLU A 116 18.06 22.76 27.77
C GLU A 116 19.43 22.69 27.09
N ASN A 117 19.50 22.63 25.75
CA ASN A 117 20.71 22.19 25.07
C ASN A 117 21.39 23.25 24.21
N LYS A 118 20.88 24.50 24.14
CA LYS A 118 21.33 25.55 23.18
C LYS A 118 21.18 25.20 21.69
N HIS A 119 21.00 23.92 21.37
CA HIS A 119 20.72 23.34 20.06
C HIS A 119 19.32 22.72 20.05
N LEU A 120 18.65 22.75 18.90
CA LEU A 120 17.38 22.09 18.67
C LEU A 120 17.62 20.66 18.17
N LEU A 121 17.29 19.66 18.99
CA LEU A 121 17.46 18.26 18.64
C LEU A 121 16.45 17.80 17.58
N LYS A 122 16.79 16.76 16.82
CA LYS A 122 15.91 16.17 15.80
C LYS A 122 14.51 15.81 16.32
N ARG A 123 14.43 15.23 17.52
CA ARG A 123 13.16 14.91 18.20
C ARG A 123 12.32 16.16 18.53
N GLN A 124 12.98 17.27 18.84
CA GLN A 124 12.34 18.55 19.15
C GLN A 124 11.85 19.23 17.88
N LEU A 125 12.65 19.22 16.81
CA LEU A 125 12.20 19.68 15.48
C LEU A 125 10.98 18.89 15.00
N PHE A 126 10.98 17.56 15.16
CA PHE A 126 9.81 16.74 14.83
C PHE A 126 8.57 17.14 15.62
N SER A 127 8.73 17.40 16.91
CA SER A 127 7.62 17.84 17.78
C SER A 127 7.08 19.22 17.38
N LEU A 128 7.97 20.14 16.98
CA LEU A 128 7.60 21.44 16.45
C LEU A 128 6.79 21.30 15.15
N MET A 129 7.29 20.52 14.19
CA MET A 129 6.59 20.32 12.92
C MET A 129 5.24 19.62 13.10
N LYS A 130 5.15 18.65 14.02
CA LYS A 130 3.89 17.99 14.38
C LYS A 130 2.89 18.99 14.98
N GLY A 131 3.36 19.98 15.74
CA GLY A 131 2.54 21.10 16.20
C GLY A 131 1.97 21.93 15.05
N LEU A 132 2.80 22.25 14.05
CA LEU A 132 2.36 23.00 12.86
C LEU A 132 1.34 22.22 12.01
N VAL A 133 1.49 20.90 11.90
CA VAL A 133 0.50 20.02 11.24
C VAL A 133 -0.85 20.10 11.96
N ARG A 134 -0.86 20.01 13.29
CA ARG A 134 -2.09 20.11 14.09
C ARG A 134 -2.78 21.47 13.95
N GLU A 135 -2.01 22.54 13.74
CA GLU A 135 -2.54 23.88 13.48
C GLU A 135 -3.04 24.05 12.04
N GLY A 136 -2.98 23.01 11.19
CA GLY A 136 -3.41 23.07 9.79
C GLY A 136 -2.47 23.88 8.88
N LYS A 137 -1.30 24.28 9.38
CA LYS A 137 -0.30 25.05 8.63
C LYS A 137 0.59 24.18 7.74
N PHE A 138 0.53 22.86 7.94
CA PHE A 138 1.34 21.91 7.20
C PHE A 138 0.50 20.64 6.96
N GLN A 139 0.40 20.21 5.71
CA GLN A 139 -0.31 18.99 5.34
C GLN A 139 0.72 17.87 5.12
N VAL A 140 0.57 16.77 5.86
CA VAL A 140 1.37 15.55 5.68
C VAL A 140 0.44 14.35 5.75
N VAL A 141 0.66 13.37 4.87
CA VAL A 141 -0.22 12.20 4.77
C VAL A 141 -0.06 11.27 5.98
N SER A 142 1.14 11.20 6.58
CA SER A 142 1.39 10.36 7.75
C SER A 142 2.49 10.87 8.69
N ASP A 143 2.47 10.38 9.94
CA ASP A 143 3.51 10.63 10.95
C ASP A 143 4.89 10.11 10.49
N GLU A 144 4.93 9.06 9.67
CA GLU A 144 6.16 8.48 9.11
C GLU A 144 6.78 9.39 8.06
N GLN A 145 5.98 9.89 7.11
CA GLN A 145 6.43 10.88 6.15
C GLN A 145 6.94 12.16 6.82
N LEU A 146 6.32 12.58 7.93
CA LEU A 146 6.79 13.70 8.71
C LEU A 146 8.16 13.41 9.35
N ARG A 147 8.39 12.18 9.83
CA ARG A 147 9.71 11.78 10.38
C ARG A 147 10.78 11.75 9.30
N ASP A 148 10.46 11.25 8.11
CA ASP A 148 11.40 11.19 6.99
C ASP A 148 11.73 12.59 6.48
N PHE A 149 10.74 13.45 6.36
CA PHE A 149 10.92 14.87 6.05
C PHE A 149 11.85 15.53 7.07
N VAL A 150 11.54 15.42 8.36
CA VAL A 150 12.36 16.01 9.44
C VAL A 150 13.76 15.41 9.42
N THR A 151 13.92 14.11 9.17
CA THR A 151 15.23 13.46 9.07
C THR A 151 16.07 14.03 7.95
N ARG A 152 15.50 14.19 6.75
CA ARG A 152 16.21 14.76 5.60
C ARG A 152 16.58 16.22 5.82
N GLN A 153 15.64 17.03 6.31
CA GLN A 153 15.89 18.45 6.57
C GLN A 153 16.91 18.64 7.69
N PHE A 154 16.84 17.84 8.76
CA PHE A 154 17.82 17.89 9.83
C PHE A 154 19.23 17.58 9.31
N ALA A 155 19.41 16.49 8.55
CA ALA A 155 20.71 16.13 8.00
C ALA A 155 21.26 17.16 6.99
N LYS A 156 20.39 17.88 6.30
CA LYS A 156 20.76 18.94 5.36
C LYS A 156 21.25 20.20 6.06
N HIS A 157 20.65 20.55 7.20
CA HIS A 157 20.91 21.82 7.89
C HIS A 157 21.83 21.69 9.12
N ASP A 158 22.05 20.49 9.65
CA ASP A 158 23.07 20.19 10.67
C ASP A 158 24.45 20.12 9.99
N VAL A 159 25.00 21.30 9.66
CA VAL A 159 26.23 21.43 8.86
C VAL A 159 27.44 20.90 9.63
N ASN A 160 27.45 21.06 10.95
CA ASN A 160 28.53 20.59 11.81
C ASN A 160 28.37 19.15 12.28
N GLN A 161 27.25 18.48 11.96
CA GLN A 161 26.96 17.09 12.30
C GLN A 161 27.02 16.85 13.82
N ASP A 162 26.55 17.82 14.61
CA ASP A 162 26.56 17.73 16.08
C ASP A 162 25.28 17.11 16.66
N GLU A 163 24.41 16.58 15.79
CA GLU A 163 23.09 16.04 16.12
C GLU A 163 22.12 17.09 16.72
N GLY A 164 22.44 18.37 16.54
CA GLY A 164 21.68 19.54 16.94
C GLY A 164 21.60 20.58 15.82
N LEU A 165 20.51 21.35 15.76
CA LEU A 165 20.48 22.56 14.94
C LEU A 165 20.76 23.76 15.83
N ARG A 166 21.84 24.50 15.54
CA ARG A 166 22.05 25.83 16.10
C ARG A 166 20.99 26.80 15.59
N PHE A 167 20.90 27.97 16.21
CA PHE A 167 19.87 28.94 15.86
C PHE A 167 19.98 29.42 14.41
N ASP A 168 21.20 29.65 13.91
CA ASP A 168 21.48 30.01 12.52
C ASP A 168 21.13 28.88 11.54
N GLU A 169 21.47 27.64 11.87
CA GLU A 169 21.09 26.45 11.10
C GLU A 169 19.56 26.25 11.06
N PHE A 170 18.89 26.47 12.19
CA PHE A 170 17.44 26.48 12.28
C PHE A 170 16.81 27.61 11.45
N MET A 171 17.38 28.81 11.48
CA MET A 171 16.87 29.93 10.69
C MET A 171 17.04 29.68 9.19
N ASN A 172 18.15 29.06 8.77
CA ASN A 172 18.34 28.65 7.38
C ASN A 172 17.30 27.61 6.95
N PHE A 173 17.09 26.57 7.77
CA PHE A 173 15.99 25.61 7.58
C PHE A 173 14.63 26.31 7.47
N PHE A 174 14.33 27.20 8.41
CA PHE A 174 13.03 27.84 8.53
C PHE A 174 12.74 28.81 7.37
N ASN A 175 13.76 29.50 6.86
CA ASN A 175 13.63 30.38 5.70
C ASN A 175 13.50 29.59 4.39
N GLU A 176 14.29 28.53 4.20
CA GLU A 176 14.16 27.68 3.02
C GLU A 176 12.81 26.95 3.02
N TRP A 177 12.38 26.44 4.17
CA TRP A 177 11.07 25.83 4.35
C TRP A 177 9.92 26.79 4.03
N LEU A 178 10.04 28.06 4.44
CA LEU A 178 9.06 29.09 4.08
C LEU A 178 8.98 29.33 2.59
N GLU A 179 10.13 29.42 1.91
CA GLU A 179 10.17 29.69 0.48
C GLU A 179 9.55 28.51 -0.30
N GLU A 180 9.92 27.27 0.07
CA GLU A 180 9.35 26.05 -0.53
C GLU A 180 7.84 25.93 -0.24
N SER A 181 7.43 26.16 1.01
CA SER A 181 6.01 26.13 1.40
C SER A 181 5.20 27.27 0.79
N ALA A 182 5.81 28.44 0.55
CA ALA A 182 5.15 29.56 -0.13
C ALA A 182 4.94 29.25 -1.61
N VAL A 183 5.89 28.59 -2.28
CA VAL A 183 5.72 28.12 -3.66
C VAL A 183 4.61 27.07 -3.73
N ASP A 184 4.58 26.10 -2.81
CA ASP A 184 3.52 25.10 -2.74
C ASP A 184 2.16 25.71 -2.37
N LEU A 185 2.14 26.74 -1.52
CA LEU A 185 0.94 27.49 -1.19
C LEU A 185 0.43 28.29 -2.39
N VAL A 186 1.33 28.93 -3.15
CA VAL A 186 0.96 29.66 -4.38
C VAL A 186 0.49 28.68 -5.45
N LYS A 187 1.13 27.52 -5.58
CA LYS A 187 0.73 26.46 -6.50
C LYS A 187 -0.64 25.89 -6.13
N SER A 188 -0.84 25.50 -4.88
CA SER A 188 -2.13 25.01 -4.38
C SER A 188 -3.23 26.08 -4.45
N LEU A 189 -2.90 27.36 -4.22
CA LEU A 189 -3.83 28.47 -4.43
C LEU A 189 -4.20 28.59 -5.91
N SER A 190 -3.24 28.49 -6.83
CA SER A 190 -3.51 28.53 -8.27
C SER A 190 -4.34 27.34 -8.75
N GLU A 191 -4.07 26.14 -8.24
CA GLU A 191 -4.87 24.93 -8.51
C GLU A 191 -6.27 25.07 -7.92
N THR A 192 -6.40 25.63 -6.71
CA THR A 192 -7.70 25.90 -6.09
C THR A 192 -8.48 26.95 -6.89
N GLN A 193 -7.81 28.00 -7.37
CA GLN A 193 -8.42 29.03 -8.20
C GLN A 193 -8.91 28.46 -9.54
N SER A 194 -8.07 27.67 -10.23
CA SER A 194 -8.46 26.96 -11.45
C SER A 194 -9.65 26.04 -11.21
N ASN A 195 -9.65 25.29 -10.10
CA ASN A 195 -10.77 24.41 -9.75
C ASN A 195 -12.06 25.21 -9.47
N VAL A 196 -11.97 26.37 -8.83
CA VAL A 196 -13.13 27.25 -8.57
C VAL A 196 -13.67 27.84 -9.87
N GLU A 197 -12.78 28.22 -10.79
CA GLU A 197 -13.14 28.68 -12.14
C GLU A 197 -13.84 27.60 -12.95
N ASP A 198 -13.29 26.37 -12.98
CA ASP A 198 -13.92 25.24 -13.66
C ASP A 198 -15.30 24.91 -13.09
N ILE A 199 -15.46 25.02 -11.77
CA ILE A 199 -16.77 24.85 -11.12
C ILE A 199 -17.72 25.97 -11.53
N PHE A 200 -17.26 27.23 -11.51
CA PHE A 200 -18.09 28.36 -11.92
C PHE A 200 -18.60 28.19 -13.36
N MET A 201 -17.67 27.97 -14.30
CA MET A 201 -17.98 27.81 -15.74
C MET A 201 -18.89 26.62 -16.03
N ARG A 202 -18.83 25.57 -15.21
CA ARG A 202 -19.69 24.40 -15.36
C ARG A 202 -21.14 24.64 -14.97
N PHE A 203 -21.38 25.54 -14.01
CA PHE A 203 -22.70 25.81 -13.48
C PHE A 203 -23.32 27.10 -13.99
N ASP A 204 -22.53 27.99 -14.59
CA ASP A 204 -22.99 29.11 -15.42
C ASP A 204 -23.48 28.55 -16.77
N ALA A 205 -24.75 28.14 -16.81
CA ALA A 205 -25.33 27.38 -17.90
C ALA A 205 -25.67 28.25 -19.12
N ASP A 206 -25.93 29.54 -18.90
CA ASP A 206 -26.19 30.50 -19.97
C ASP A 206 -24.92 31.28 -20.39
N HIS A 207 -23.79 31.04 -19.72
CA HIS A 207 -22.49 31.67 -19.98
C HIS A 207 -22.51 33.19 -19.84
N ASN A 208 -23.34 33.70 -18.94
CA ASN A 208 -23.49 35.14 -18.70
C ASN A 208 -22.41 35.70 -17.76
N SER A 209 -21.47 34.86 -17.30
CA SER A 209 -20.41 35.20 -16.34
C SER A 209 -20.91 35.59 -14.94
N ALA A 210 -22.09 35.11 -14.57
CA ALA A 210 -22.68 35.23 -13.24
C ALA A 210 -23.47 33.94 -12.90
N LEU A 211 -23.56 33.59 -11.62
CA LEU A 211 -24.38 32.47 -11.17
C LEU A 211 -25.68 32.99 -10.58
N THR A 212 -26.78 32.53 -11.16
CA THR A 212 -28.12 32.75 -10.61
C THR A 212 -28.37 31.90 -9.34
N GLU A 213 -29.41 32.25 -8.58
CA GLU A 213 -29.82 31.48 -7.39
C GLU A 213 -30.08 30.00 -7.70
N GLU A 214 -30.70 29.69 -8.84
CA GLU A 214 -30.98 28.30 -9.24
C GLU A 214 -29.70 27.54 -9.62
N GLU A 215 -28.75 28.18 -10.31
CA GLU A 215 -27.47 27.54 -10.66
C GLU A 215 -26.62 27.27 -9.42
N LEU A 216 -26.58 28.22 -8.49
CA LEU A 216 -25.90 28.07 -7.20
C LEU A 216 -26.54 26.97 -6.35
N ARG A 217 -27.87 26.81 -6.44
CA ARG A 217 -28.61 25.71 -5.81
C ARG A 217 -28.27 24.36 -6.43
N GLN A 218 -28.16 24.26 -7.75
CA GLN A 218 -27.71 23.02 -8.42
C GLN A 218 -26.27 22.67 -8.01
N LEU A 219 -25.40 23.66 -7.88
CA LEU A 219 -24.05 23.48 -7.35
C LEU A 219 -24.08 22.90 -5.93
N ALA A 220 -24.87 23.50 -5.03
CA ALA A 220 -25.01 23.05 -3.66
C ALA A 220 -25.49 21.60 -3.56
N LEU A 221 -26.50 21.23 -4.35
CA LEU A 221 -27.04 19.87 -4.40
C LEU A 221 -26.04 18.84 -4.94
N ARG A 222 -25.24 19.21 -5.95
CA ARG A 222 -24.24 18.32 -6.56
C ARG A 222 -23.00 18.15 -5.69
N ARG A 223 -22.67 19.15 -4.87
CA ARG A 223 -21.53 19.12 -3.95
C ARG A 223 -21.83 18.39 -2.65
N TYR A 224 -23.10 18.28 -2.28
CA TYR A 224 -23.52 17.58 -1.06
C TYR A 224 -23.04 16.12 -1.05
N GLU A 225 -22.54 15.65 0.11
CA GLU A 225 -22.00 14.30 0.28
C GLU A 225 -23.06 13.23 -0.02
N LYS A 226 -22.73 12.25 -0.88
CA LYS A 226 -23.66 11.17 -1.28
C LYS A 226 -24.10 10.28 -0.10
N ASP A 227 -23.26 10.16 0.93
CA ASP A 227 -23.47 9.25 2.07
C ASP A 227 -24.22 9.90 3.23
N VAL A 228 -24.65 11.15 3.09
CA VAL A 228 -25.38 11.90 4.11
C VAL A 228 -26.82 12.08 3.67
N PRO A 229 -27.81 11.91 4.56
CA PRO A 229 -29.20 12.24 4.24
C PRO A 229 -29.30 13.65 3.68
N LYS A 230 -29.84 13.78 2.47
CA LYS A 230 -29.97 15.08 1.79
C LYS A 230 -30.71 16.08 2.69
N PRO A 231 -30.27 17.34 2.79
CA PRO A 231 -31.01 18.36 3.54
C PRO A 231 -32.35 18.59 2.85
N SER A 232 -33.31 19.17 3.59
CA SER A 232 -34.54 19.59 2.91
C SER A 232 -34.20 20.66 1.86
N PRO A 233 -34.97 20.74 0.75
CA PRO A 233 -34.79 21.79 -0.25
C PRO A 233 -34.75 23.19 0.39
N GLU A 234 -35.61 23.43 1.38
CA GLU A 234 -35.69 24.68 2.15
C GLU A 234 -34.38 25.04 2.87
N GLN A 235 -33.65 24.03 3.40
CA GLN A 235 -32.35 24.27 4.06
C GLN A 235 -31.27 24.68 3.05
N ILE A 236 -31.28 24.06 1.85
CA ILE A 236 -30.37 24.44 0.77
C ILE A 236 -30.72 25.84 0.26
N ASP A 237 -31.99 26.12 0.00
CA ASP A 237 -32.46 27.42 -0.50
C ASP A 237 -32.11 28.53 0.52
N ALA A 238 -32.31 28.29 1.82
CA ALA A 238 -31.93 29.22 2.88
C ALA A 238 -30.41 29.42 3.01
N LEU A 239 -29.59 28.44 2.63
CA LEU A 239 -28.13 28.58 2.57
C LEU A 239 -27.72 29.40 1.34
N VAL A 240 -28.22 29.05 0.16
CA VAL A 240 -27.94 29.72 -1.12
C VAL A 240 -28.31 31.19 -1.04
N LYS A 241 -29.52 31.50 -0.58
CA LYS A 241 -29.99 32.87 -0.40
C LYS A 241 -29.10 33.68 0.54
N ARG A 242 -28.69 33.09 1.66
CA ARG A 242 -27.79 33.75 2.63
C ARG A 242 -26.42 34.05 2.01
N VAL A 243 -25.91 33.14 1.19
CA VAL A 243 -24.64 33.33 0.47
C VAL A 243 -24.78 34.48 -0.53
N ILE A 244 -25.83 34.52 -1.35
CA ILE A 244 -26.08 35.62 -2.28
C ILE A 244 -26.20 36.95 -1.52
N GLU A 245 -27.07 37.04 -0.51
CA GLU A 245 -27.27 38.27 0.28
C GLU A 245 -25.98 38.80 0.95
N THR A 246 -25.02 37.92 1.23
CA THR A 246 -23.76 38.30 1.88
C THR A 246 -22.68 38.76 0.90
N TYR A 247 -22.62 38.15 -0.29
CA TYR A 247 -21.51 38.30 -1.23
C TYR A 247 -21.86 39.06 -2.51
N ASP A 248 -23.15 39.13 -2.87
CA ASP A 248 -23.65 39.98 -3.95
C ASP A 248 -23.52 41.46 -3.55
N THR A 249 -22.43 42.06 -4.00
CA THR A 249 -22.07 43.43 -3.65
C THR A 249 -22.82 44.42 -4.53
N ASN A 250 -23.14 44.03 -5.78
CA ASN A 250 -23.77 44.88 -6.76
C ASN A 250 -25.32 44.86 -6.68
N LYS A 251 -25.89 43.89 -5.96
CA LYS A 251 -27.32 43.65 -5.70
C LYS A 251 -28.14 43.28 -6.94
N ASP A 252 -27.54 42.56 -7.88
CA ASP A 252 -28.23 42.05 -9.07
C ASP A 252 -28.92 40.68 -8.85
N ASN A 253 -28.79 40.12 -7.63
CA ASN A 253 -29.24 38.78 -7.22
C ASN A 253 -28.52 37.64 -7.95
N GLN A 254 -27.33 37.89 -8.47
CA GLN A 254 -26.45 36.91 -9.08
C GLN A 254 -25.06 37.05 -8.44
N LEU A 255 -24.20 36.06 -8.63
CA LEU A 255 -22.80 36.14 -8.19
C LEU A 255 -21.90 36.19 -9.40
N SER A 256 -21.25 37.34 -9.62
CA SER A 256 -20.12 37.41 -10.54
C SER A 256 -18.98 36.48 -10.08
N PHE A 257 -18.04 36.14 -10.97
CA PHE A 257 -16.93 35.25 -10.63
C PHE A 257 -16.13 35.71 -9.39
N ASP A 258 -15.86 37.01 -9.26
CA ASP A 258 -15.12 37.59 -8.14
C ASP A 258 -15.89 37.50 -6.81
N GLU A 259 -17.23 37.60 -6.86
CA GLU A 259 -18.11 37.43 -5.71
C GLU A 259 -18.23 35.94 -5.35
N PHE A 260 -18.38 35.08 -6.36
CA PHE A 260 -18.42 33.63 -6.20
C PHE A 260 -17.13 33.08 -5.57
N GLN A 261 -15.95 33.56 -5.97
CA GLN A 261 -14.69 33.12 -5.39
C GLN A 261 -14.63 33.33 -3.87
N LYS A 262 -15.22 34.42 -3.38
CA LYS A 262 -15.33 34.72 -1.94
C LYS A 262 -16.46 33.92 -1.28
N ALA A 263 -17.58 33.79 -1.98
CA ALA A 263 -18.77 33.08 -1.54
C ALA A 263 -18.58 31.56 -1.45
N TYR A 264 -17.71 30.97 -2.27
CA TYR A 264 -17.56 29.53 -2.43
C TYR A 264 -17.15 28.84 -1.12
N ASN A 265 -16.21 29.42 -0.38
CA ASN A 265 -15.81 28.88 0.93
C ASN A 265 -16.98 28.91 1.93
N ALA A 266 -17.75 30.01 1.96
CA ALA A 266 -18.92 30.11 2.82
C ALA A 266 -20.04 29.13 2.44
N LEU A 267 -20.22 28.88 1.14
CA LEU A 267 -21.13 27.85 0.65
C LEU A 267 -20.70 26.45 1.11
N VAL A 268 -19.41 26.11 0.94
CA VAL A 268 -18.85 24.81 1.37
C VAL A 268 -18.97 24.62 2.88
N ASP A 269 -18.64 25.65 3.66
CA ASP A 269 -18.76 25.62 5.13
C ASP A 269 -20.22 25.43 5.56
N GLY A 270 -21.16 26.13 4.91
CA GLY A 270 -22.59 25.95 5.15
C GLY A 270 -23.10 24.55 4.82
N LEU A 271 -22.64 23.95 3.73
CA LEU A 271 -22.98 22.57 3.37
C LEU A 271 -22.40 21.55 4.36
N ASN A 272 -21.18 21.79 4.84
CA ASN A 272 -20.55 20.96 5.86
C ASN A 272 -21.29 21.02 7.20
N GLU A 273 -21.78 22.20 7.59
CA GLU A 273 -22.57 22.36 8.81
C GLU A 273 -23.93 21.66 8.68
N LEU A 274 -24.64 21.84 7.55
CA LEU A 274 -25.88 21.08 7.28
C LEU A 274 -25.65 19.56 7.29
N SER A 275 -24.52 19.10 6.75
CA SER A 275 -24.14 17.68 6.79
C SER A 275 -23.87 17.20 8.22
N ARG A 276 -23.24 18.03 9.06
CA ARG A 276 -23.00 17.73 10.47
C ARG A 276 -24.29 17.68 11.27
N GLU A 277 -25.19 18.63 11.06
CA GLU A 277 -26.52 18.64 11.69
C GLU A 277 -27.33 17.41 11.31
N LYS A 278 -27.34 17.03 10.01
CA LYS A 278 -28.04 15.81 9.56
C LYS A 278 -27.40 14.53 10.09
N LYS A 279 -26.07 14.45 10.16
CA LYS A 279 -25.38 13.35 10.84
C LYS A 279 -25.77 13.30 12.32
N ALA A 280 -25.79 14.43 13.02
CA ALA A 280 -26.17 14.50 14.43
C ALA A 280 -27.65 14.12 14.66
N GLU A 281 -28.56 14.59 13.81
CA GLU A 281 -29.98 14.25 13.82
C GLU A 281 -30.15 12.74 13.59
N MET A 282 -29.49 12.18 12.57
CA MET A 282 -29.49 10.75 12.31
C MET A 282 -28.92 9.96 13.49
N ILE A 283 -27.82 10.40 14.09
CA ILE A 283 -27.22 9.81 15.30
C ILE A 283 -28.20 9.89 16.49
N SER A 284 -29.04 10.92 16.58
CA SER A 284 -30.01 11.05 17.66
C SER A 284 -31.27 10.20 17.44
N GLN A 285 -31.72 10.07 16.18
CA GLN A 285 -32.95 9.37 15.79
C GLN A 285 -32.73 7.87 15.61
N THR A 286 -31.61 7.48 15.00
CA THR A 286 -31.16 6.10 15.09
C THR A 286 -30.73 5.89 16.53
N ASN A 287 -31.24 4.85 17.21
CA ASN A 287 -30.79 4.48 18.54
C ASN A 287 -29.28 4.15 18.51
N PHE A 288 -28.41 5.15 18.51
CA PHE A 288 -26.97 5.04 18.26
C PHE A 288 -26.25 4.31 19.41
N ARG A 289 -26.91 4.17 20.56
CA ARG A 289 -26.56 3.20 21.61
C ARG A 289 -26.52 1.75 21.11
N THR A 290 -27.28 1.40 20.08
CA THR A 290 -27.28 0.08 19.42
C THR A 290 -26.18 -0.03 18.37
N MET A 291 -25.70 1.09 17.82
CA MET A 291 -24.51 1.15 16.95
C MET A 291 -23.19 1.18 17.75
N LEU A 292 -23.16 1.73 18.97
CA LEU A 292 -22.02 1.55 19.87
C LEU A 292 -21.83 0.07 20.29
N LYS A 293 -22.92 -0.72 20.34
CA LYS A 293 -22.82 -2.20 20.39
C LYS A 293 -22.19 -2.80 19.13
N ARG A 294 -22.09 -2.06 18.01
CA ARG A 294 -21.32 -2.47 16.82
C ARG A 294 -19.84 -2.05 16.87
N VAL A 295 -19.42 -1.08 17.69
CA VAL A 295 -17.98 -0.89 17.96
C VAL A 295 -17.44 -2.10 18.76
N GLN A 296 -18.26 -2.68 19.64
CA GLN A 296 -18.01 -4.02 20.20
C GLN A 296 -18.05 -5.15 19.16
N THR A 297 -18.58 -4.92 17.95
CA THR A 297 -18.42 -5.88 16.84
C THR A 297 -17.11 -5.74 16.08
N CYS A 298 -16.40 -4.60 16.10
CA CYS A 298 -15.06 -4.55 15.50
C CYS A 298 -14.06 -5.41 16.28
N GLU A 299 -14.05 -5.35 17.61
CA GLU A 299 -13.25 -6.27 18.43
C GLU A 299 -13.68 -7.73 18.24
N LYS A 300 -14.97 -8.00 18.06
CA LYS A 300 -15.44 -9.35 17.69
C LYS A 300 -15.03 -9.75 16.28
N ILE A 301 -14.98 -8.81 15.32
CA ILE A 301 -14.52 -9.03 13.96
C ILE A 301 -13.02 -9.32 13.99
N ASP A 302 -12.22 -8.65 14.82
CA ASP A 302 -10.79 -8.93 14.99
C ASP A 302 -10.57 -10.31 15.62
N VAL A 303 -11.30 -10.65 16.69
CA VAL A 303 -11.28 -12.01 17.27
C VAL A 303 -11.76 -13.06 16.27
N GLU A 304 -12.75 -12.73 15.44
CA GLU A 304 -13.21 -13.62 14.38
C GLU A 304 -12.17 -13.69 13.25
N ILE A 305 -11.43 -12.61 12.92
CA ILE A 305 -10.30 -12.60 11.98
C ILE A 305 -9.22 -13.57 12.48
N GLU A 306 -8.85 -13.46 13.75
CA GLU A 306 -7.84 -14.35 14.36
C GLU A 306 -8.30 -15.81 14.37
N ASN A 307 -9.57 -16.08 14.69
CA ASN A 307 -10.13 -17.44 14.67
C ASN A 307 -10.31 -18.01 13.24
N ARG A 308 -10.21 -17.20 12.17
CA ARG A 308 -10.38 -17.67 10.78
C ARG A 308 -9.16 -18.37 10.22
N PHE A 309 -7.97 -18.03 10.69
CA PHE A 309 -6.76 -18.77 10.33
C PHE A 309 -6.74 -20.18 10.94
N ALA A 310 -7.66 -20.48 11.86
CA ALA A 310 -7.86 -21.81 12.43
C ALA A 310 -8.92 -22.66 11.69
N ALA A 311 -9.61 -22.11 10.69
CA ALA A 311 -10.68 -22.82 9.98
C ALA A 311 -10.15 -23.92 9.03
N THR A 312 -10.95 -24.98 8.91
CA THR A 312 -10.70 -26.23 8.18
C THR A 312 -10.25 -26.09 6.72
N ASP A 313 -9.58 -27.14 6.25
CA ASP A 313 -9.08 -27.33 4.89
C ASP A 313 -10.00 -26.83 3.78
N GLY A 314 -9.58 -25.76 3.10
CA GLY A 314 -10.08 -25.36 1.79
C GLY A 314 -11.13 -24.25 1.82
N GLN A 315 -11.45 -23.69 2.99
CA GLN A 315 -12.14 -22.40 3.05
C GLN A 315 -11.15 -21.27 2.79
N PRO A 316 -11.54 -20.28 1.98
CA PRO A 316 -10.70 -19.13 1.75
C PRO A 316 -10.65 -18.20 2.95
N TRP A 317 -9.50 -17.59 3.14
CA TRP A 317 -9.27 -16.56 4.14
C TRP A 317 -9.60 -15.19 3.56
N VAL A 318 -9.86 -14.22 4.43
CA VAL A 318 -9.99 -12.81 4.06
C VAL A 318 -9.00 -12.04 4.90
N SER A 319 -8.14 -11.25 4.27
CA SER A 319 -7.06 -10.50 4.92
C SER A 319 -7.04 -9.06 4.43
N ARG A 320 -6.69 -8.12 5.30
CA ARG A 320 -6.41 -6.75 4.86
C ARG A 320 -5.10 -6.70 4.09
N SER A 321 -4.97 -5.73 3.19
CA SER A 321 -3.69 -5.43 2.54
C SER A 321 -2.57 -5.14 3.56
N SER A 322 -2.91 -4.57 4.72
CA SER A 322 -2.00 -4.34 5.84
C SER A 322 -1.39 -5.62 6.41
N GLU A 323 -2.09 -6.74 6.30
CA GLU A 323 -1.80 -8.03 6.97
C GLU A 323 -1.30 -9.12 6.00
N ILE A 324 -1.12 -8.78 4.73
CA ILE A 324 -0.81 -9.76 3.67
C ILE A 324 0.41 -10.65 3.98
N LEU A 325 1.44 -10.11 4.63
CA LEU A 325 2.63 -10.88 5.02
C LEU A 325 2.34 -11.86 6.17
N GLU A 326 1.50 -11.46 7.12
CA GLU A 326 1.10 -12.32 8.23
C GLU A 326 0.22 -13.46 7.73
N ALA A 327 -0.72 -13.17 6.83
CA ALA A 327 -1.54 -14.19 6.19
C ALA A 327 -0.69 -15.18 5.37
N ALA A 328 0.32 -14.70 4.62
CA ALA A 328 1.28 -15.58 3.93
C ALA A 328 2.03 -16.49 4.91
N LYS A 329 2.56 -15.91 5.99
CA LYS A 329 3.29 -16.67 7.01
C LYS A 329 2.42 -17.75 7.66
N LEU A 330 1.17 -17.43 7.99
CA LEU A 330 0.23 -18.39 8.58
C LEU A 330 -0.12 -19.52 7.61
N ALA A 331 -0.32 -19.22 6.33
CA ALA A 331 -0.56 -20.24 5.31
C ALA A 331 0.65 -21.19 5.18
N LEU A 332 1.87 -20.63 5.11
CA LEU A 332 3.10 -21.44 5.05
C LEU A 332 3.30 -22.30 6.32
N GLN A 333 2.99 -21.76 7.49
CA GLN A 333 3.02 -22.52 8.76
C GLN A 333 2.00 -23.67 8.79
N ALA A 334 0.86 -23.50 8.12
CA ALA A 334 -0.13 -24.56 7.91
C ALA A 334 0.29 -25.57 6.81
N GLY A 335 1.50 -25.45 6.25
CA GLY A 335 2.00 -26.29 5.17
C GLY A 335 1.32 -25.99 3.84
N ARG A 336 0.86 -24.75 3.62
CA ARG A 336 0.14 -24.35 2.42
C ARG A 336 0.81 -23.19 1.69
N THR A 337 0.74 -23.22 0.37
CA THR A 337 1.19 -22.12 -0.49
C THR A 337 0.12 -21.01 -0.47
N PRO A 338 0.47 -19.76 -0.10
CA PRO A 338 -0.47 -18.65 -0.13
C PRO A 338 -0.90 -18.33 -1.56
N LEU A 339 -2.21 -18.22 -1.79
CA LEU A 339 -2.79 -17.70 -3.03
C LEU A 339 -3.61 -16.45 -2.71
N PHE A 340 -3.08 -15.28 -3.04
CA PHE A 340 -3.80 -14.03 -2.88
C PHE A 340 -4.72 -13.78 -4.06
N LEU A 341 -5.99 -13.54 -3.74
CA LEU A 341 -7.05 -13.20 -4.68
C LEU A 341 -7.32 -11.69 -4.59
N ASP A 342 -7.38 -11.03 -5.74
CA ASP A 342 -7.68 -9.60 -5.82
C ASP A 342 -9.17 -9.31 -5.57
N GLU A 343 -9.45 -8.10 -5.08
CA GLU A 343 -10.80 -7.62 -4.80
C GLU A 343 -11.44 -7.05 -6.10
N PRO A 344 -12.49 -7.67 -6.65
CA PRO A 344 -13.26 -7.07 -7.73
C PRO A 344 -14.26 -6.04 -7.19
N PRO A 345 -14.75 -5.11 -8.03
CA PRO A 345 -14.18 -4.71 -9.33
C PRO A 345 -12.97 -3.79 -9.10
N GLY A 346 -11.87 -3.97 -9.83
CA GLY A 346 -10.75 -3.04 -9.69
C GLY A 346 -9.36 -3.54 -10.10
N ASN A 347 -8.36 -2.87 -9.51
CA ASN A 347 -6.95 -2.94 -9.88
C ASN A 347 -6.41 -4.38 -9.83
N ILE A 348 -6.22 -4.98 -11.03
CA ILE A 348 -5.85 -6.37 -11.38
C ILE A 348 -4.44 -6.76 -10.87
N ASP A 349 -3.92 -6.03 -9.88
CA ASP A 349 -2.55 -6.10 -9.39
C ASP A 349 -2.41 -5.77 -7.91
N TRP A 350 -3.51 -5.50 -7.23
CA TRP A 350 -3.42 -4.88 -5.93
C TRP A 350 -2.72 -5.77 -4.91
N ALA A 351 -3.04 -7.06 -4.86
CA ALA A 351 -2.40 -8.03 -3.99
C ALA A 351 -0.90 -8.19 -4.31
N THR A 352 -0.55 -8.28 -5.60
CA THR A 352 0.84 -8.34 -6.07
C THR A 352 1.62 -7.12 -5.59
N CYS A 353 1.13 -5.91 -5.89
CA CYS A 353 1.77 -4.67 -5.47
C CYS A 353 1.83 -4.51 -3.95
N ALA A 354 0.78 -4.92 -3.22
CA ALA A 354 0.74 -4.84 -1.77
C ALA A 354 1.77 -5.76 -1.12
N TYR A 355 1.98 -6.96 -1.70
CA TYR A 355 3.00 -7.89 -1.25
C TYR A 355 4.41 -7.38 -1.56
N GLU A 356 4.67 -6.97 -2.81
CA GLU A 356 5.97 -6.48 -3.27
C GLU A 356 6.44 -5.24 -2.50
N ARG A 357 5.54 -4.29 -2.22
CA ARG A 357 5.88 -3.08 -1.42
C ARG A 357 6.37 -3.41 -0.02
N LYS A 358 5.96 -4.55 0.53
CA LYS A 358 6.28 -4.96 1.91
C LYS A 358 7.39 -5.99 1.98
N HIS A 359 7.64 -6.69 0.89
CA HIS A 359 8.65 -7.73 0.82
C HIS A 359 9.37 -7.68 -0.52
N ARG A 360 10.69 -7.57 -0.47
CA ARG A 360 11.52 -7.75 -1.67
C ARG A 360 11.27 -9.15 -2.22
N SER A 361 10.70 -9.23 -3.41
CA SER A 361 10.21 -10.47 -4.00
C SER A 361 10.57 -10.52 -5.48
N THR A 362 10.78 -11.71 -6.01
CA THR A 362 10.92 -11.94 -7.45
C THR A 362 9.53 -12.16 -8.03
N VAL A 363 9.06 -11.25 -8.87
CA VAL A 363 7.73 -11.37 -9.50
C VAL A 363 7.87 -11.98 -10.89
N ILE A 364 7.15 -13.06 -11.16
CA ILE A 364 6.99 -13.64 -12.49
C ILE A 364 5.54 -13.43 -12.94
N ASP A 365 5.36 -12.59 -13.94
CA ASP A 365 4.07 -12.29 -14.53
C ASP A 365 3.73 -13.30 -15.63
N VAL A 366 3.02 -14.37 -15.25
CA VAL A 366 2.65 -15.43 -16.19
C VAL A 366 1.62 -14.91 -17.23
N ALA A 367 0.81 -13.93 -16.86
CA ALA A 367 -0.16 -13.33 -17.77
C ALA A 367 0.55 -12.55 -18.88
N ASP A 368 1.56 -11.75 -18.52
CA ASP A 368 2.34 -11.02 -19.51
C ASP A 368 3.14 -11.96 -20.43
N MET A 369 3.73 -13.02 -19.87
CA MET A 369 4.44 -14.02 -20.68
C MET A 369 3.52 -14.70 -21.71
N LEU A 370 2.28 -15.02 -21.31
CA LEU A 370 1.26 -15.57 -22.21
C LEU A 370 0.89 -14.60 -23.33
N ARG A 371 0.69 -13.33 -22.96
CA ARG A 371 0.41 -12.27 -23.92
C ARG A 371 1.54 -12.15 -24.94
N GLN A 372 2.80 -12.11 -24.48
CA GLN A 372 3.96 -12.05 -25.37
C GLN A 372 4.05 -13.27 -26.29
N GLN A 373 3.75 -14.47 -25.78
CA GLN A 373 3.69 -15.70 -26.58
C GLN A 373 2.61 -15.62 -27.67
N ALA A 374 1.41 -15.13 -27.36
CA ALA A 374 0.30 -14.99 -28.29
C ALA A 374 0.54 -13.92 -29.36
N GLU A 375 0.97 -12.72 -28.95
CA GLU A 375 1.13 -11.57 -29.85
C GLU A 375 2.29 -11.73 -30.84
N THR A 376 3.38 -12.36 -30.41
CA THR A 376 4.62 -12.33 -31.19
C THR A 376 5.01 -13.67 -31.78
N ALA A 377 4.42 -14.78 -31.33
CA ALA A 377 4.89 -16.15 -31.58
C ALA A 377 6.40 -16.37 -31.30
N LYS A 378 7.05 -15.44 -30.56
CA LYS A 378 8.51 -15.46 -30.31
C LYS A 378 8.92 -16.34 -29.13
N MET A 379 7.97 -16.65 -28.23
CA MET A 379 8.24 -17.51 -27.08
C MET A 379 7.55 -18.87 -27.24
N THR A 380 8.37 -19.91 -27.32
CA THR A 380 7.94 -21.30 -27.20
C THR A 380 7.66 -21.66 -25.74
N ASN A 381 6.85 -22.70 -25.50
CA ASN A 381 6.63 -23.22 -24.14
C ASN A 381 7.95 -23.54 -23.40
N LYS A 382 8.98 -23.98 -24.12
CA LYS A 382 10.32 -24.22 -23.55
C LYS A 382 10.99 -22.92 -23.06
N GLN A 383 10.88 -21.83 -23.82
CA GLN A 383 11.41 -20.53 -23.40
C GLN A 383 10.65 -19.97 -22.20
N VAL A 384 9.32 -20.11 -22.17
CA VAL A 384 8.51 -19.73 -20.99
C VAL A 384 8.96 -20.52 -19.75
N CYS A 385 9.11 -21.84 -19.86
CA CYS A 385 9.60 -22.65 -18.75
C CYS A 385 11.02 -22.27 -18.33
N SER A 386 11.88 -21.87 -19.28
CA SER A 386 13.21 -21.35 -18.97
C SER A 386 13.16 -20.06 -18.16
N VAL A 387 12.28 -19.12 -18.50
CA VAL A 387 12.13 -17.87 -17.76
C VAL A 387 11.57 -18.13 -16.35
N ILE A 388 10.52 -18.97 -16.24
CA ILE A 388 9.98 -19.38 -14.94
C ILE A 388 11.10 -20.00 -14.09
N ARG A 389 11.86 -20.92 -14.69
CA ARG A 389 12.98 -21.58 -14.02
C ARG A 389 14.03 -20.59 -13.53
N GLU A 390 14.55 -19.70 -14.36
CA GLU A 390 15.61 -18.78 -13.92
C GLU A 390 15.11 -17.88 -12.78
N GLY A 391 13.86 -17.38 -12.85
CA GLY A 391 13.30 -16.60 -11.75
C GLY A 391 13.11 -17.39 -10.45
N VAL A 392 12.76 -18.68 -10.54
CA VAL A 392 12.73 -19.60 -9.37
C VAL A 392 14.12 -19.73 -8.76
N LEU A 393 15.14 -19.95 -9.59
CA LEU A 393 16.51 -20.16 -9.13
C LEU A 393 17.10 -18.91 -8.50
N ASP A 394 16.84 -17.75 -9.11
CA ASP A 394 17.25 -16.46 -8.56
C ASP A 394 16.60 -16.24 -7.19
N ALA A 395 15.28 -16.43 -7.08
CA ALA A 395 14.55 -16.31 -5.82
C ALA A 395 15.07 -17.28 -4.74
N MET A 396 15.36 -18.54 -5.10
CA MET A 396 15.94 -19.54 -4.19
C MET A 396 17.32 -19.11 -3.69
N SER A 397 18.20 -18.66 -4.59
CA SER A 397 19.56 -18.27 -4.25
C SER A 397 19.58 -17.03 -3.35
N GLU A 398 18.66 -16.09 -3.59
CA GLU A 398 18.54 -14.85 -2.81
C GLU A 398 17.73 -15.02 -1.52
N GLY A 399 17.06 -16.15 -1.32
CA GLY A 399 16.18 -16.40 -0.17
C GLY A 399 14.96 -15.50 -0.18
N GLN A 400 14.51 -15.08 -1.36
CA GLN A 400 13.37 -14.18 -1.53
C GLN A 400 12.09 -14.95 -1.87
N PRO A 401 10.92 -14.43 -1.50
CA PRO A 401 9.66 -14.94 -2.00
C PRO A 401 9.59 -14.81 -3.52
N LEU A 402 9.14 -15.88 -4.16
CA LEU A 402 8.77 -15.90 -5.56
C LEU A 402 7.27 -15.62 -5.65
N VAL A 403 6.89 -14.52 -6.30
CA VAL A 403 5.48 -14.18 -6.56
C VAL A 403 5.12 -14.58 -7.98
N LEU A 404 4.26 -15.58 -8.13
CA LEU A 404 3.69 -15.99 -9.41
C LEU A 404 2.37 -15.27 -9.63
N ARG A 405 2.37 -14.25 -10.50
CA ARG A 405 1.16 -13.52 -10.84
C ARG A 405 0.41 -14.26 -11.95
N LEU A 406 -0.80 -14.72 -11.64
CA LEU A 406 -1.67 -15.46 -12.54
C LEU A 406 -2.85 -14.59 -13.01
N GLY A 407 -2.88 -14.30 -14.31
CA GLY A 407 -4.06 -13.76 -15.00
C GLY A 407 -5.13 -14.83 -15.25
N HIS A 408 -6.24 -14.46 -15.90
CA HIS A 408 -7.37 -15.38 -16.11
C HIS A 408 -7.04 -16.62 -16.95
N THR A 409 -6.12 -16.50 -17.90
CA THR A 409 -5.70 -17.60 -18.80
C THR A 409 -4.48 -18.38 -18.29
N ALA A 410 -3.77 -17.84 -17.30
CA ALA A 410 -2.56 -18.43 -16.74
C ALA A 410 -2.74 -19.85 -16.16
N PRO A 411 -3.85 -20.21 -15.49
CA PRO A 411 -4.02 -21.54 -14.90
C PRO A 411 -4.09 -22.65 -15.95
N ASP A 412 -4.83 -22.44 -17.05
CA ASP A 412 -4.92 -23.40 -18.15
C ASP A 412 -3.58 -23.61 -18.83
N PHE A 413 -2.82 -22.52 -18.99
CA PHE A 413 -1.49 -22.57 -19.53
C PHE A 413 -0.52 -23.34 -18.62
N MET A 414 -0.51 -23.05 -17.33
CA MET A 414 0.34 -23.76 -16.36
C MET A 414 -0.03 -25.24 -16.26
N LEU A 415 -1.32 -25.58 -16.36
CA LEU A 415 -1.78 -26.96 -16.48
C LEU A 415 -1.25 -27.62 -17.76
N SER A 416 -1.29 -26.92 -18.90
CA SER A 416 -0.72 -27.41 -20.16
C SER A 416 0.78 -27.66 -20.04
N LEU A 417 1.55 -26.75 -19.42
CA LEU A 417 2.98 -26.96 -19.19
C LEU A 417 3.24 -28.19 -18.30
N ASN A 418 2.45 -28.38 -17.25
CA ASN A 418 2.53 -29.54 -16.36
C ASN A 418 2.18 -30.84 -17.10
N LEU A 419 1.08 -30.89 -17.85
CA LEU A 419 0.67 -32.07 -18.62
C LEU A 419 1.71 -32.48 -19.68
N ASN A 420 2.47 -31.51 -20.20
CA ASN A 420 3.58 -31.75 -21.12
C ASN A 420 4.91 -32.09 -20.42
N GLY A 421 4.94 -32.19 -19.08
CA GLY A 421 6.14 -32.46 -18.29
C GLY A 421 7.17 -31.34 -18.30
N LEU A 422 6.78 -30.12 -18.69
CA LEU A 422 7.68 -28.96 -18.78
C LEU A 422 7.76 -28.16 -17.47
N LEU A 423 6.74 -28.26 -16.61
CA LEU A 423 6.68 -27.61 -15.31
C LEU A 423 6.47 -28.66 -14.21
N CYS A 424 7.34 -28.66 -13.20
CA CYS A 424 7.23 -29.57 -12.06
C CYS A 424 6.19 -29.05 -11.04
N PRO A 425 5.12 -29.81 -10.72
CA PRO A 425 4.14 -29.44 -9.69
C PRO A 425 4.73 -29.21 -8.31
N ALA A 426 5.85 -29.88 -8.01
CA ALA A 426 6.54 -29.74 -6.73
C ALA A 426 7.04 -28.31 -6.50
N LEU A 427 7.12 -27.48 -7.57
CA LEU A 427 7.37 -26.05 -7.45
C LEU A 427 6.38 -25.35 -6.50
N PHE A 428 5.14 -25.82 -6.44
CA PHE A 428 4.07 -25.24 -5.62
C PHE A 428 3.96 -25.87 -4.23
N ASP A 429 4.75 -26.90 -3.92
CA ASP A 429 4.73 -27.53 -2.61
C ASP A 429 5.66 -26.74 -1.66
N PRO A 430 5.09 -26.07 -0.64
CA PRO A 430 5.86 -25.25 0.29
C PRO A 430 6.86 -26.09 1.12
N MET A 431 6.67 -27.41 1.18
CA MET A 431 7.53 -28.33 1.92
C MET A 431 8.71 -28.84 1.10
N THR A 432 8.67 -28.72 -0.22
CA THR A 432 9.69 -29.25 -1.13
C THR A 432 11.01 -28.47 -1.07
N PHE A 433 10.98 -27.16 -0.76
CA PHE A 433 12.17 -26.29 -0.81
C PHE A 433 12.56 -25.75 0.56
N LYS A 434 12.95 -26.65 1.46
CA LYS A 434 13.62 -26.24 2.70
C LYS A 434 15.03 -25.73 2.41
N ALA A 435 15.51 -24.81 3.25
CA ALA A 435 16.87 -24.31 3.15
C ALA A 435 17.89 -25.46 3.14
N GLY A 436 18.85 -25.40 2.22
CA GLY A 436 19.81 -26.49 1.98
C GLY A 436 20.01 -26.78 0.49
N PRO A 437 20.64 -27.91 0.12
CA PRO A 437 20.89 -28.25 -1.27
C PRO A 437 19.60 -28.29 -2.09
N VAL A 438 19.66 -27.73 -3.29
CA VAL A 438 18.54 -27.75 -4.24
C VAL A 438 18.09 -29.20 -4.46
N SER A 439 16.80 -29.45 -4.24
CA SER A 439 16.20 -30.79 -4.37
C SER A 439 16.40 -31.35 -5.77
N THR A 440 16.72 -32.65 -5.87
CA THR A 440 16.84 -33.36 -7.15
C THR A 440 15.52 -33.39 -7.93
N LEU A 441 14.38 -33.03 -7.30
CA LEU A 441 13.10 -32.87 -7.99
C LEU A 441 13.13 -31.73 -9.02
N LEU A 442 14.01 -30.75 -8.84
CA LEU A 442 14.24 -29.75 -9.87
C LEU A 442 14.98 -30.35 -11.07
N ASP A 443 15.85 -31.36 -10.89
CA ASP A 443 16.57 -32.00 -12.00
C ASP A 443 15.63 -32.59 -13.08
N GLU A 444 14.37 -32.88 -12.73
CA GLU A 444 13.33 -33.36 -13.64
C GLU A 444 12.84 -32.30 -14.64
N MET A 445 12.97 -30.99 -14.35
CA MET A 445 12.59 -29.92 -15.27
C MET A 445 13.66 -29.69 -16.36
N GLU A 446 13.91 -30.68 -17.25
CA GLU A 446 14.99 -30.66 -18.28
C GLU A 446 16.25 -29.87 -17.81
N LEU A 447 16.68 -30.11 -16.56
CA LEU A 447 17.51 -29.15 -15.80
C LEU A 447 19.02 -29.40 -15.97
N ARG A 448 19.43 -29.79 -17.19
CA ARG A 448 20.82 -30.12 -17.47
C ARG A 448 21.59 -28.88 -17.94
N SER A 449 22.18 -28.12 -17.01
CA SER A 449 23.55 -27.57 -17.25
C SER A 449 24.14 -26.67 -16.15
N ARG A 450 23.38 -26.08 -15.21
CA ARG A 450 23.96 -25.02 -14.35
C ARG A 450 23.94 -25.24 -12.83
N LEU A 451 23.18 -26.19 -12.30
CA LEU A 451 22.95 -26.27 -10.85
C LEU A 451 23.28 -27.61 -10.20
N SER A 452 24.35 -28.28 -10.65
CA SER A 452 24.96 -29.30 -9.80
C SER A 452 25.63 -28.61 -8.59
N GLY A 453 24.84 -28.29 -7.56
CA GLY A 453 25.33 -27.76 -6.28
C GLY A 453 24.75 -26.42 -5.81
N GLY A 454 23.59 -25.97 -6.31
CA GLY A 454 22.92 -24.79 -5.71
C GLY A 454 22.39 -25.07 -4.31
N GLU A 455 22.33 -24.05 -3.45
CA GLU A 455 21.64 -24.09 -2.15
C GLU A 455 20.43 -23.14 -2.19
N VAL A 456 19.32 -23.60 -1.63
CA VAL A 456 18.13 -22.80 -1.32
C VAL A 456 18.42 -22.02 -0.04
N SER A 457 18.44 -20.69 -0.14
CA SER A 457 18.64 -19.80 1.00
C SER A 457 17.41 -19.78 1.92
N GLU A 458 17.65 -19.52 3.21
CA GLU A 458 16.56 -19.33 4.18
C GLU A 458 15.67 -18.14 3.77
N GLY A 459 14.36 -18.30 3.88
CA GLY A 459 13.38 -17.26 3.51
C GLY A 459 12.72 -17.45 2.15
N TYR A 460 13.22 -18.37 1.31
CA TYR A 460 12.53 -18.73 0.06
C TYR A 460 11.14 -19.30 0.34
N CYS A 461 10.14 -18.76 -0.34
CA CYS A 461 8.79 -19.31 -0.38
C CYS A 461 8.12 -18.95 -1.71
N VAL A 462 7.12 -19.74 -2.11
CA VAL A 462 6.29 -19.41 -3.28
C VAL A 462 5.01 -18.78 -2.79
N VAL A 463 4.66 -17.65 -3.41
CA VAL A 463 3.39 -16.96 -3.23
C VAL A 463 2.75 -16.85 -4.60
N VAL A 464 1.46 -17.15 -4.68
CA VAL A 464 0.71 -16.98 -5.92
C VAL A 464 -0.23 -15.80 -5.74
N THR A 465 -0.31 -14.92 -6.72
CA THR A 465 -1.31 -13.85 -6.76
C THR A 465 -2.18 -14.05 -7.98
N SER A 466 -3.44 -13.67 -7.90
CA SER A 466 -4.33 -13.79 -9.03
C SER A 466 -5.42 -12.74 -9.06
N CYS A 467 -5.78 -12.35 -10.28
CA CYS A 467 -6.90 -11.46 -10.57
C CYS A 467 -8.27 -12.09 -10.36
N PHE A 468 -8.34 -13.40 -10.10
CA PHE A 468 -9.61 -14.04 -9.76
C PHE A 468 -10.08 -13.58 -8.38
N ASN A 469 -11.38 -13.33 -8.29
CA ASN A 469 -12.06 -13.21 -7.01
C ASN A 469 -12.36 -14.59 -6.39
N MET A 470 -12.80 -14.60 -5.12
CA MET A 470 -13.13 -15.82 -4.39
C MET A 470 -14.16 -16.74 -5.08
N ASN A 471 -15.17 -16.15 -5.71
CA ASN A 471 -16.26 -16.89 -6.33
C ASN A 471 -15.75 -17.60 -7.61
N SER A 472 -14.94 -16.89 -8.40
CA SER A 472 -14.28 -17.43 -9.58
C SER A 472 -13.22 -18.47 -9.22
N TYR A 473 -12.49 -18.30 -8.12
CA TYR A 473 -11.52 -19.29 -7.64
C TYR A 473 -12.15 -20.68 -7.46
N ALA A 474 -13.30 -20.75 -6.76
CA ALA A 474 -13.96 -22.01 -6.44
C ALA A 474 -14.39 -22.78 -7.70
N GLN A 475 -14.79 -22.05 -8.74
CA GLN A 475 -15.29 -22.63 -9.99
C GLN A 475 -14.16 -22.98 -10.96
N TYR A 476 -13.17 -22.10 -11.14
CA TYR A 476 -12.20 -22.21 -12.22
C TYR A 476 -10.84 -22.75 -11.80
N LEU A 477 -10.33 -22.36 -10.62
CA LEU A 477 -8.95 -22.66 -10.24
C LEU A 477 -8.78 -23.99 -9.52
N ARG A 478 -9.77 -24.37 -8.69
CA ARG A 478 -9.67 -25.52 -7.77
C ARG A 478 -9.26 -26.83 -8.44
N ASN A 479 -9.61 -27.02 -9.71
CA ASN A 479 -9.33 -28.25 -10.47
C ASN A 479 -8.17 -28.13 -11.47
N LYS A 480 -7.69 -26.90 -11.75
CA LYS A 480 -6.73 -26.65 -12.85
C LYS A 480 -5.28 -26.61 -12.40
N LEU A 481 -5.04 -26.20 -11.16
CA LEU A 481 -3.71 -26.23 -10.57
C LEU A 481 -3.69 -27.32 -9.48
N PRO A 482 -2.52 -27.90 -9.13
CA PRO A 482 -2.37 -28.85 -8.04
C PRO A 482 -2.54 -28.18 -6.66
N LEU A 483 -3.64 -27.45 -6.47
CA LEU A 483 -3.93 -26.55 -5.34
C LEU A 483 -4.43 -27.27 -4.10
N LYS A 484 -4.20 -28.57 -3.98
CA LYS A 484 -4.59 -29.31 -2.76
C LYS A 484 -3.94 -28.69 -1.52
N ASP A 485 -2.77 -28.12 -1.72
CA ASP A 485 -1.93 -27.53 -0.68
C ASP A 485 -1.87 -26.00 -0.80
N VAL A 486 -2.86 -25.36 -1.43
CA VAL A 486 -2.94 -23.90 -1.53
C VAL A 486 -3.99 -23.34 -0.59
N GLN A 487 -3.65 -22.22 0.05
CA GLN A 487 -4.57 -21.46 0.88
C GLN A 487 -5.03 -20.22 0.12
N PRO A 488 -6.28 -20.18 -0.39
CA PRO A 488 -6.84 -18.97 -0.99
C PRO A 488 -7.05 -17.90 0.08
N ILE A 489 -6.66 -16.67 -0.23
CA ILE A 489 -6.71 -15.50 0.66
C ILE A 489 -7.23 -14.30 -0.15
N GLN A 490 -8.47 -13.89 0.09
CA GLN A 490 -9.03 -12.65 -0.46
C GLN A 490 -8.38 -11.46 0.22
N VAL A 491 -7.68 -10.63 -0.56
CA VAL A 491 -7.09 -9.39 -0.07
C VAL A 491 -8.11 -8.28 -0.23
N VAL A 492 -8.36 -7.52 0.83
CA VAL A 492 -9.27 -6.36 0.82
C VAL A 492 -8.56 -5.09 1.28
N GLN A 493 -9.03 -3.94 0.82
CA GLN A 493 -8.38 -2.66 1.12
C GLN A 493 -8.63 -2.17 2.55
N THR A 494 -9.86 -2.31 3.05
CA THR A 494 -10.28 -1.72 4.33
C THR A 494 -10.88 -2.74 5.29
N SER A 495 -10.90 -2.39 6.57
CA SER A 495 -11.49 -3.22 7.63
C SER A 495 -13.01 -3.38 7.46
N GLU A 496 -13.69 -2.35 6.99
CA GLU A 496 -15.13 -2.36 6.72
C GLU A 496 -15.46 -3.34 5.60
N LYS A 497 -14.66 -3.34 4.53
CA LYS A 497 -14.81 -4.30 3.43
C LYS A 497 -14.51 -5.72 3.88
N CYS A 498 -13.46 -5.93 4.67
CA CYS A 498 -13.19 -7.23 5.30
C CYS A 498 -14.44 -7.73 6.03
N ALA A 499 -14.97 -6.92 6.95
CA ALA A 499 -16.19 -7.22 7.71
C ALA A 499 -17.40 -7.54 6.81
N LEU A 500 -17.55 -6.81 5.70
CA LEU A 500 -18.61 -7.06 4.72
C LEU A 500 -18.44 -8.43 4.04
N VAL A 501 -17.26 -8.73 3.51
CA VAL A 501 -16.96 -10.00 2.83
C VAL A 501 -17.20 -11.20 3.74
N LEU A 502 -16.89 -11.08 5.02
CA LEU A 502 -17.08 -12.15 5.99
C LEU A 502 -18.54 -12.37 6.36
N LYS A 503 -19.28 -11.26 6.49
CA LYS A 503 -20.66 -11.30 6.92
C LYS A 503 -21.59 -11.74 5.78
N SER A 504 -21.32 -11.27 4.58
CA SER A 504 -22.22 -11.36 3.43
C SER A 504 -21.67 -12.23 2.31
N GLY A 505 -20.41 -12.68 2.39
CA GLY A 505 -19.66 -13.14 1.22
C GLY A 505 -19.13 -11.96 0.41
N LEU A 506 -18.33 -12.24 -0.64
CA LEU A 506 -18.07 -11.21 -1.66
C LEU A 506 -19.41 -10.78 -2.25
N ASP A 507 -19.62 -9.48 -2.41
CA ASP A 507 -20.77 -8.98 -3.17
C ASP A 507 -20.72 -9.64 -4.55
N ILE A 508 -21.80 -10.34 -4.87
CA ILE A 508 -22.05 -10.87 -6.22
C ILE A 508 -22.57 -9.68 -7.03
N GLU A 509 -21.74 -8.67 -7.24
CA GLU A 509 -22.03 -7.71 -8.31
C GLU A 509 -21.80 -8.43 -9.65
N ASP A 510 -22.63 -8.07 -10.62
CA ASP A 510 -23.00 -8.87 -11.79
C ASP A 510 -21.82 -9.57 -12.48
N VAL A 511 -22.08 -10.78 -12.95
CA VAL A 511 -21.18 -11.74 -13.62
C VAL A 511 -20.51 -11.19 -14.90
N ASP A 512 -20.76 -9.93 -15.23
CA ASP A 512 -20.33 -9.25 -16.44
C ASP A 512 -18.81 -9.03 -16.50
N ASP A 513 -18.09 -8.93 -15.37
CA ASP A 513 -16.61 -8.75 -15.39
C ASP A 513 -15.86 -9.88 -16.12
N ALA A 514 -16.35 -11.12 -16.06
CA ALA A 514 -15.72 -12.25 -16.75
C ALA A 514 -16.06 -12.27 -18.26
N LEU A 515 -17.24 -11.75 -18.62
CA LEU A 515 -17.66 -11.60 -20.01
C LEU A 515 -16.98 -10.39 -20.66
N ASP A 516 -16.83 -9.29 -19.94
CA ASP A 516 -16.15 -8.07 -20.39
C ASP A 516 -14.67 -8.33 -20.69
N GLU A 517 -13.97 -9.15 -19.87
CA GLU A 517 -12.59 -9.54 -20.17
C GLU A 517 -12.50 -10.58 -21.30
N MET A 518 -13.50 -11.47 -21.45
CA MET A 518 -13.58 -12.35 -22.62
C MET A 518 -13.85 -11.58 -23.91
N ASP A 519 -14.71 -10.57 -23.88
CA ASP A 519 -15.00 -9.68 -25.00
C ASP A 519 -13.76 -8.83 -25.33
N ARG A 520 -13.05 -8.31 -24.32
CA ARG A 520 -11.78 -7.61 -24.50
C ARG A 520 -10.70 -8.50 -25.14
N LEU A 521 -10.60 -9.77 -24.73
CA LEU A 521 -9.65 -10.73 -25.30
C LEU A 521 -10.08 -11.18 -26.70
N ALA A 522 -11.39 -11.27 -26.97
CA ALA A 522 -11.92 -11.53 -28.31
C ALA A 522 -11.64 -10.37 -29.27
N ASP A 523 -11.64 -9.13 -28.80
CA ASP A 523 -11.26 -7.95 -29.58
C ASP A 523 -9.74 -7.86 -29.86
N LEU A 524 -8.92 -8.57 -29.07
CA LEU A 524 -7.46 -8.64 -29.23
C LEU A 524 -6.98 -9.75 -30.19
N LEU A 525 -7.82 -10.75 -30.47
CA LEU A 525 -7.56 -11.88 -31.37
C LEU A 525 -8.11 -11.61 -32.78
#